data_AF-A0A925PVB2-F1
#
_entry.id   AF-A0A925PVB2-F1
#
_cell.length_a   1.000
_cell.length_b   1.000
_cell.length_c   1.000
_cell.angle_alpha   90.00
_cell.angle_beta   90.00
_cell.angle_gamma   90.00
#
_symmetry.space_group_name_H-M   'P 1'
#
loop_
_entity.id
_entity.type
_entity.pdbx_description
1 polymer ?
#
loop_
_entity_poly.entity_id
_entity_poly.type
_entity_poly.pdbx_seq_one_letter_code
_entity_poly.pdbx_strand_id
1 'polypeptide(L)'
;MILKVGSAALILGALPGAAIADSARCVEGLWPAAKSAGVTRATFDRAFQGFAPDPEVIEAANFQPEYVKPIGEYIDRAVSDKRVETGKQKLAEYQALVEGLEKRYGVDRHIIVAIWGVESNYGVQPGDKNVIRSLGTLICSGTKAKFARPQLVSALKILQRGDIGFEAMNGSWAGAMGHTQFIPTTYTAYAVDQDGDGKRDIWGNIPDALASTASYLKVSKWRASETWGYEVKLPKGFDPKRVSENTLKPLGDWQKIGIVRVAGEPFPRLSDKASLFAPEGTRGPAFLVLNNFRSILRYNVAKSYALAVGHLADRIKGYGRFVQAWPTDETHLSLEQRTELQRLLIAQGLMTGEPDGVIGPATLEAVRTYQRAKTLPVDGFPSLTILKRLRAETPPPAPPAENQTGSVGEAPPADGGEAPPANADGEQKANAGQE
;
A
#
# COMPACT_ATOMS: atom_id res chain seq x y z
N MET A 1 -49.76 -53.83 -11.03
CA MET A 1 -49.16 -53.22 -9.83
C MET A 1 -47.89 -52.50 -10.23
N ILE A 2 -47.99 -51.16 -10.30
CA ILE A 2 -46.96 -50.11 -10.16
C ILE A 2 -45.83 -50.00 -11.23
N LEU A 3 -46.06 -49.07 -12.16
CA LEU A 3 -45.07 -48.32 -12.96
C LEU A 3 -44.03 -47.63 -12.05
N LYS A 4 -42.74 -47.72 -12.39
CA LYS A 4 -41.69 -46.84 -11.83
C LYS A 4 -41.50 -45.63 -12.75
N VAL A 5 -41.81 -44.45 -12.23
CA VAL A 5 -41.55 -43.13 -12.82
C VAL A 5 -40.09 -42.76 -12.51
N GLY A 6 -39.29 -42.51 -13.54
CA GLY A 6 -37.96 -41.90 -13.40
C GLY A 6 -38.11 -40.39 -13.23
N SER A 7 -37.60 -39.84 -12.12
CA SER A 7 -37.47 -38.39 -11.92
C SER A 7 -36.14 -37.92 -12.49
N ALA A 8 -36.19 -37.21 -13.62
CA ALA A 8 -35.07 -36.42 -14.12
C ALA A 8 -34.97 -35.14 -13.27
N ALA A 9 -33.86 -34.97 -12.54
CA ALA A 9 -33.54 -33.71 -11.89
C ALA A 9 -33.03 -32.72 -12.96
N LEU A 10 -33.87 -31.72 -13.28
CA LEU A 10 -33.45 -30.54 -14.04
C LEU A 10 -32.41 -29.78 -13.20
N ILE A 11 -31.16 -29.76 -13.65
CA ILE A 11 -30.19 -28.77 -13.18
C ILE A 11 -30.55 -27.46 -13.88
N LEU A 12 -31.21 -26.55 -13.17
CA LEU A 12 -31.41 -25.18 -13.61
C LEU A 12 -30.05 -24.46 -13.58
N GLY A 13 -29.37 -24.41 -14.72
CA GLY A 13 -28.27 -23.46 -14.90
C GLY A 13 -28.83 -22.04 -14.79
N ALA A 14 -28.24 -21.21 -13.92
CA ALA A 14 -28.59 -19.80 -13.83
C ALA A 14 -28.41 -19.16 -15.21
N LEU A 15 -29.50 -18.63 -15.78
CA LEU A 15 -29.48 -17.97 -17.08
C LEU A 15 -28.59 -16.71 -17.00
N PRO A 16 -27.74 -16.42 -18.00
CA PRO A 16 -26.94 -15.20 -18.06
C PRO A 16 -27.76 -13.89 -18.01
N GLY A 17 -29.07 -13.96 -18.23
CA GLY A 17 -29.99 -12.81 -18.15
C GLY A 17 -30.16 -12.20 -16.76
N ALA A 18 -29.99 -12.97 -15.68
CA ALA A 18 -30.18 -12.45 -14.31
C ALA A 18 -29.04 -11.50 -13.88
N ALA A 19 -27.79 -11.84 -14.20
CA ALA A 19 -26.62 -11.02 -13.88
C ALA A 19 -26.56 -9.73 -14.74
N ILE A 20 -27.03 -9.79 -16.00
CA ILE A 20 -27.12 -8.63 -16.89
C ILE A 20 -28.22 -7.66 -16.42
N ALA A 21 -29.39 -8.18 -16.01
CA ALA A 21 -30.48 -7.37 -15.46
C ALA A 21 -30.10 -6.66 -14.16
N ASP A 22 -29.32 -7.32 -13.29
CA ASP A 22 -28.82 -6.72 -12.04
C ASP A 22 -27.76 -5.63 -12.29
N SER A 23 -26.87 -5.86 -13.26
CA SER A 23 -25.86 -4.87 -13.66
C SER A 23 -26.51 -3.60 -14.25
N ALA A 24 -27.50 -3.75 -15.13
CA ALA A 24 -28.23 -2.62 -15.70
C ALA A 24 -28.96 -1.80 -14.63
N ARG A 25 -29.62 -2.49 -13.68
CA ARG A 25 -30.30 -1.83 -12.55
C ARG A 25 -29.30 -1.09 -11.66
N CYS A 26 -28.15 -1.69 -11.36
CA CYS A 26 -27.11 -1.03 -10.59
C CYS A 26 -26.63 0.25 -11.28
N VAL A 27 -26.28 0.17 -12.58
CA VAL A 27 -25.80 1.30 -13.38
C VAL A 27 -26.82 2.45 -13.36
N GLU A 28 -28.11 2.18 -13.61
CA GLU A 28 -29.13 3.24 -13.51
C GLU A 28 -29.20 3.86 -12.11
N GLY A 29 -28.93 3.09 -11.05
CA GLY A 29 -28.81 3.59 -9.68
C GLY A 29 -27.64 4.57 -9.45
N LEU A 30 -26.65 4.62 -10.35
CA LEU A 30 -25.52 5.56 -10.29
C LEU A 30 -25.86 6.92 -10.91
N TRP A 31 -26.87 6.97 -11.79
CA TRP A 31 -27.25 8.17 -12.54
C TRP A 31 -27.62 9.39 -11.68
N PRO A 32 -28.44 9.28 -10.60
CA PRO A 32 -28.85 10.44 -9.83
C PRO A 32 -27.69 11.26 -9.26
N ALA A 33 -26.64 10.58 -8.76
CA ALA A 33 -25.45 11.25 -8.23
C ALA A 33 -24.62 11.91 -9.35
N ALA A 34 -24.44 11.24 -10.48
CA ALA A 34 -23.75 11.79 -11.64
C ALA A 34 -24.48 13.03 -12.20
N LYS A 35 -25.80 12.94 -12.38
CA LYS A 35 -26.67 14.03 -12.83
C LYS A 35 -26.59 15.24 -11.90
N SER A 36 -26.72 15.03 -10.59
CA SER A 36 -26.63 16.09 -9.57
C SER A 36 -25.28 16.81 -9.61
N ALA A 37 -24.21 16.07 -9.95
CA ALA A 37 -22.88 16.64 -10.10
C ALA A 37 -22.64 17.34 -11.45
N GLY A 38 -23.61 17.34 -12.37
CA GLY A 38 -23.52 18.01 -13.68
C GLY A 38 -23.00 17.12 -14.82
N VAL A 39 -22.94 15.80 -14.64
CA VAL A 39 -22.64 14.86 -15.74
C VAL A 39 -23.85 14.75 -16.67
N THR A 40 -23.62 14.85 -17.98
CA THR A 40 -24.65 14.70 -19.00
C THR A 40 -25.04 13.24 -19.17
N ARG A 41 -26.29 13.01 -19.58
CA ARG A 41 -26.78 11.66 -19.84
C ARG A 41 -25.96 10.98 -20.96
N ALA A 42 -25.58 11.73 -21.99
CA ALA A 42 -24.75 11.22 -23.09
C ALA A 42 -23.35 10.74 -22.63
N THR A 43 -22.66 11.49 -21.75
CA THR A 43 -21.38 11.04 -21.18
C THR A 43 -21.57 9.78 -20.33
N PHE A 44 -22.60 9.77 -19.49
CA PHE A 44 -22.90 8.64 -18.61
C PHE A 44 -23.20 7.36 -19.42
N ASP A 45 -24.12 7.43 -20.38
CA ASP A 45 -24.52 6.29 -21.20
C ASP A 45 -23.35 5.74 -22.01
N ARG A 46 -22.50 6.61 -22.57
CA ARG A 46 -21.29 6.19 -23.29
C ARG A 46 -20.31 5.48 -22.35
N ALA A 47 -20.09 6.01 -21.14
CA ALA A 47 -19.15 5.45 -20.19
C ALA A 47 -19.60 4.11 -19.59
N PHE A 48 -20.90 3.80 -19.62
CA PHE A 48 -21.45 2.53 -19.15
C PHE A 48 -21.97 1.63 -20.27
N GLN A 49 -21.72 1.98 -21.53
CA GLN A 49 -22.14 1.16 -22.66
C GLN A 49 -21.47 -0.21 -22.59
N GLY A 50 -22.28 -1.27 -22.52
CA GLY A 50 -21.77 -2.64 -22.40
C GLY A 50 -21.11 -2.95 -21.04
N PHE A 51 -21.37 -2.15 -20.01
CA PHE A 51 -20.82 -2.38 -18.68
C PHE A 51 -21.13 -3.78 -18.16
N ALA A 52 -20.07 -4.49 -17.78
CA ALA A 52 -20.13 -5.71 -17.00
C ALA A 52 -19.11 -5.61 -15.86
N PRO A 53 -19.46 -6.05 -14.64
CA PRO A 53 -18.51 -6.12 -13.53
C PRO A 53 -17.22 -6.86 -13.91
N ASP A 54 -16.12 -6.46 -13.29
CA ASP A 54 -14.82 -7.10 -13.47
C ASP A 54 -14.50 -8.02 -12.28
N PRO A 55 -14.51 -9.36 -12.45
CA PRO A 55 -14.23 -10.30 -11.37
C PRO A 55 -12.87 -10.08 -10.70
N GLU A 56 -11.85 -9.67 -11.46
CA GLU A 56 -10.50 -9.43 -10.92
C GLU A 56 -10.50 -8.21 -9.99
N VAL A 57 -11.33 -7.20 -10.28
CA VAL A 57 -11.50 -6.05 -9.37
C VAL A 57 -12.14 -6.48 -8.06
N ILE A 58 -13.12 -7.38 -8.11
CA ILE A 58 -13.77 -7.91 -6.90
C ILE A 58 -12.78 -8.74 -6.09
N GLU A 59 -12.03 -9.62 -6.74
CA GLU A 59 -10.98 -10.42 -6.11
C GLU A 59 -9.93 -9.53 -5.45
N ALA A 60 -9.36 -8.56 -6.18
CA ALA A 60 -8.38 -7.63 -5.65
C ALA A 60 -8.93 -6.78 -4.49
N ALA A 61 -10.20 -6.38 -4.53
CA ALA A 61 -10.84 -5.62 -3.46
C ALA A 61 -11.09 -6.43 -2.19
N ASN A 62 -11.36 -7.73 -2.34
CA ASN A 62 -11.51 -8.69 -1.26
C ASN A 62 -10.18 -9.23 -0.75
N PHE A 63 -9.10 -9.04 -1.52
CA PHE A 63 -7.78 -9.54 -1.18
C PHE A 63 -7.19 -8.80 0.02
N GLN A 64 -7.37 -9.39 1.21
CA GLN A 64 -6.69 -8.97 2.43
C GLN A 64 -5.19 -9.27 2.27
N PRO A 65 -4.29 -8.26 2.25
CA PRO A 65 -2.85 -8.47 2.27
C PRO A 65 -2.46 -9.02 3.64
N GLU A 66 -2.72 -10.28 3.91
CA GLU A 66 -2.33 -10.89 5.18
C GLU A 66 -0.84 -11.20 5.28
N TYR A 67 0.00 -10.40 4.62
CA TYR A 67 1.44 -10.34 4.82
C TYR A 67 1.89 -8.91 4.56
N VAL A 68 2.24 -8.16 5.61
CA VAL A 68 3.16 -7.04 5.43
C VAL A 68 4.52 -7.69 5.22
N LYS A 69 4.95 -7.76 3.96
CA LYS A 69 6.34 -8.12 3.66
C LYS A 69 7.27 -7.26 4.52
N PRO A 70 8.42 -7.79 4.98
CA PRO A 70 9.48 -6.98 5.59
C PRO A 70 9.60 -5.64 4.89
N ILE A 71 9.69 -4.55 5.65
CA ILE A 71 9.89 -3.24 5.01
C ILE A 71 11.13 -3.28 4.13
N GLY A 72 12.20 -3.99 4.53
CA GLY A 72 13.40 -4.21 3.74
C GLY A 72 13.12 -4.82 2.37
N GLU A 73 12.33 -5.90 2.30
CA GLU A 73 11.95 -6.54 1.04
C GLU A 73 11.14 -5.59 0.13
N TYR A 74 10.21 -4.81 0.73
CA TYR A 74 9.50 -3.80 -0.02
C TYR A 74 10.46 -2.74 -0.58
N ILE A 75 11.39 -2.23 0.23
CA ILE A 75 12.38 -1.22 -0.18
C ILE A 75 13.30 -1.78 -1.27
N ASP A 76 13.82 -2.99 -1.14
CA ASP A 76 14.73 -3.60 -2.12
C ASP A 76 14.05 -3.75 -3.49
N ARG A 77 12.78 -4.14 -3.49
CA ARG A 77 11.98 -4.22 -4.72
C ARG A 77 11.64 -2.84 -5.27
N ALA A 78 11.26 -1.90 -4.42
CA ALA A 78 10.86 -0.55 -4.81
C ALA A 78 12.06 0.29 -5.28
N VAL A 79 13.28 0.01 -4.78
CA VAL A 79 14.51 0.74 -5.05
C VAL A 79 15.57 -0.19 -5.67
N SER A 80 15.12 -1.04 -6.59
CA SER A 80 16.00 -1.95 -7.33
C SER A 80 16.96 -1.18 -8.22
N ASP A 81 18.14 -1.75 -8.51
CA ASP A 81 19.16 -1.07 -9.31
C ASP A 81 18.66 -0.74 -10.73
N LYS A 82 17.80 -1.60 -11.29
CA LYS A 82 17.11 -1.33 -12.56
C LYS A 82 16.22 -0.09 -12.48
N ARG A 83 15.44 0.07 -11.41
CA ARG A 83 14.57 1.24 -11.25
C ARG A 83 15.40 2.51 -11.03
N VAL A 84 16.47 2.43 -10.23
CA VAL A 84 17.41 3.55 -10.03
C VAL A 84 17.99 4.01 -11.37
N GLU A 85 18.49 3.08 -12.18
CA GLU A 85 19.09 3.40 -13.48
C GLU A 85 18.07 4.00 -14.45
N THR A 86 16.87 3.42 -14.52
CA THR A 86 15.77 3.97 -15.33
C THR A 86 15.40 5.38 -14.86
N GLY A 87 15.38 5.63 -13.55
CA GLY A 87 15.12 6.94 -12.97
C GLY A 87 16.17 7.98 -13.36
N LYS A 88 17.46 7.60 -13.40
CA LYS A 88 18.54 8.49 -13.88
C LYS A 88 18.36 8.82 -15.36
N GLN A 89 18.03 7.82 -16.18
CA GLN A 89 17.76 8.02 -17.60
C GLN A 89 16.58 8.96 -17.81
N LYS A 90 15.46 8.76 -17.09
CA LYS A 90 14.29 9.62 -17.17
C LYS A 90 14.55 11.03 -16.65
N LEU A 91 15.36 11.18 -15.60
CA LEU A 91 15.77 12.50 -15.12
C LEU A 91 16.56 13.26 -16.20
N ALA A 92 17.45 12.58 -16.93
CA ALA A 92 18.20 13.17 -18.03
C ALA A 92 17.32 13.47 -19.26
N GLU A 93 16.44 12.55 -19.64
CA GLU A 93 15.49 12.70 -20.75
C GLU A 93 14.57 13.91 -20.57
N TYR A 94 14.06 14.13 -19.35
CA TYR A 94 13.15 15.23 -19.01
C TYR A 94 13.82 16.38 -18.26
N GLN A 95 15.14 16.55 -18.37
CA GLN A 95 15.92 17.46 -17.54
C GLN A 95 15.34 18.89 -17.50
N ALA A 96 15.09 19.50 -18.68
CA ALA A 96 14.58 20.86 -18.76
C ALA A 96 13.19 21.01 -18.10
N LEU A 97 12.32 20.01 -18.27
CA LEU A 97 11.00 19.98 -17.66
C LEU A 97 11.12 19.92 -16.13
N VAL A 98 11.83 18.93 -15.58
CA VAL A 98 11.89 18.73 -14.13
C VAL A 98 12.63 19.87 -13.42
N GLU A 99 13.60 20.51 -14.08
CA GLU A 99 14.23 21.75 -13.61
C GLU A 99 13.24 22.91 -13.53
N GLY A 100 12.43 23.08 -14.57
CA GLY A 100 11.37 24.08 -14.60
C GLY A 100 10.32 23.84 -13.50
N LEU A 101 9.91 22.59 -13.32
CA LEU A 101 8.97 22.19 -12.26
C LEU A 101 9.55 22.41 -10.86
N GLU A 102 10.81 22.06 -10.64
CA GLU A 102 11.50 22.31 -9.38
C GLU A 102 11.54 23.80 -9.06
N LYS A 103 11.88 24.64 -10.04
CA LYS A 103 11.87 26.10 -9.87
C LYS A 103 10.45 26.65 -9.58
N ARG A 104 9.44 26.15 -10.30
CA ARG A 104 8.04 26.63 -10.19
C ARG A 104 7.39 26.21 -8.87
N TYR A 105 7.54 24.96 -8.48
CA TYR A 105 6.84 24.38 -7.33
C TYR A 105 7.71 24.35 -6.06
N GLY A 106 9.03 24.37 -6.20
CA GLY A 106 9.98 24.20 -5.09
C GLY A 106 10.11 22.73 -4.64
N VAL A 107 9.70 21.79 -5.48
CA VAL A 107 9.75 20.34 -5.22
C VAL A 107 11.00 19.77 -5.87
N ASP A 108 11.79 19.00 -5.13
CA ASP A 108 13.05 18.43 -5.64
C ASP A 108 12.77 17.54 -6.87
N ARG A 109 13.50 17.77 -7.96
CA ARG A 109 13.31 17.06 -9.23
C ARG A 109 13.46 15.54 -9.11
N HIS A 110 14.33 15.06 -8.22
CA HIS A 110 14.57 13.63 -8.00
C HIS A 110 13.39 13.00 -7.27
N ILE A 111 12.70 13.77 -6.41
CA ILE A 111 11.49 13.31 -5.73
C ILE A 111 10.33 13.18 -6.72
N ILE A 112 10.17 14.14 -7.64
CA ILE A 112 9.17 14.06 -8.72
C ILE A 112 9.38 12.77 -9.53
N VAL A 113 10.61 12.53 -9.98
CA VAL A 113 10.96 11.32 -10.75
C VAL A 113 10.86 10.04 -9.89
N ALA A 114 11.23 10.08 -8.61
CA ALA A 114 11.12 8.92 -7.73
C ALA A 114 9.66 8.51 -7.50
N ILE A 115 8.74 9.46 -7.29
CA ILE A 115 7.30 9.16 -7.22
C ILE A 115 6.85 8.48 -8.52
N TRP A 116 7.21 9.04 -9.68
CA TRP A 116 6.85 8.44 -10.96
C TRP A 116 7.36 6.98 -11.11
N GLY A 117 8.58 6.71 -10.62
CA GLY A 117 9.16 5.37 -10.58
C GLY A 117 8.43 4.41 -9.64
N VAL A 118 8.04 4.86 -8.45
CA VAL A 118 7.35 4.01 -7.46
C VAL A 118 5.88 3.78 -7.84
N GLU A 119 5.20 4.78 -8.40
CA GLU A 119 3.77 4.69 -8.73
C GLU A 119 3.48 3.83 -9.95
N SER A 120 4.22 4.01 -11.04
CA SER A 120 3.89 3.36 -12.32
C SER A 120 5.10 2.77 -13.03
N ASN A 121 6.24 2.66 -12.35
CA ASN A 121 7.50 2.25 -12.95
C ASN A 121 7.83 3.10 -14.19
N TYR A 122 7.70 4.42 -14.05
CA TYR A 122 7.88 5.40 -15.13
C TYR A 122 6.91 5.21 -16.30
N GLY A 123 5.69 4.75 -16.01
CA GLY A 123 4.66 4.50 -17.02
C GLY A 123 4.63 3.13 -17.67
N VAL A 124 5.52 2.22 -17.28
CA VAL A 124 5.48 0.83 -17.79
C VAL A 124 4.32 0.05 -17.18
N GLN A 125 3.92 0.38 -15.96
CA GLN A 125 2.84 -0.28 -15.23
C GLN A 125 1.85 0.74 -14.65
N PRO A 126 1.11 1.50 -15.48
CA PRO A 126 0.10 2.45 -15.01
C PRO A 126 -1.21 1.77 -14.61
N GLY A 127 -1.32 0.45 -14.80
CA GLY A 127 -2.55 -0.33 -14.71
C GLY A 127 -3.29 -0.40 -16.04
N ASP A 128 -3.96 -1.52 -16.28
CA ASP A 128 -4.61 -1.88 -17.54
C ASP A 128 -6.14 -1.94 -17.41
N LYS A 129 -6.69 -1.67 -16.22
CA LYS A 129 -8.12 -1.73 -15.96
C LYS A 129 -8.77 -0.38 -16.23
N ASN A 130 -9.89 -0.40 -16.95
CA ASN A 130 -10.67 0.81 -17.21
C ASN A 130 -11.25 1.36 -15.90
N VAL A 131 -10.95 2.62 -15.58
CA VAL A 131 -11.28 3.23 -14.28
C VAL A 131 -12.78 3.31 -14.03
N ILE A 132 -13.59 3.60 -15.05
CA ILE A 132 -15.06 3.62 -14.92
C ILE A 132 -15.57 2.21 -14.62
N ARG A 133 -15.09 1.21 -15.36
CA ARG A 133 -15.47 -0.19 -15.14
C ARG A 133 -15.09 -0.66 -13.74
N SER A 134 -13.87 -0.37 -13.28
CA SER A 134 -13.39 -0.77 -11.96
C SER A 134 -14.20 -0.11 -10.84
N LEU A 135 -14.40 1.21 -10.89
CA LEU A 135 -15.19 1.92 -9.88
C LEU A 135 -16.67 1.51 -9.91
N GLY A 136 -17.26 1.31 -11.08
CA GLY A 136 -18.60 0.75 -11.23
C GLY A 136 -18.72 -0.64 -10.61
N THR A 137 -17.72 -1.50 -10.83
CA THR A 137 -17.66 -2.85 -10.25
C THR A 137 -17.68 -2.80 -8.72
N LEU A 138 -16.82 -1.98 -8.11
CA LEU A 138 -16.78 -1.80 -6.65
C LEU A 138 -18.13 -1.33 -6.08
N ILE A 139 -18.80 -0.40 -6.78
CA ILE A 139 -20.08 0.11 -6.31
C ILE A 139 -21.17 -0.96 -6.44
N CYS A 140 -21.22 -1.67 -7.58
CA CYS A 140 -22.25 -2.68 -7.84
C CYS A 140 -22.08 -3.97 -7.04
N SER A 141 -20.84 -4.35 -6.70
CA SER A 141 -20.59 -5.49 -5.80
C SER A 141 -20.87 -5.15 -4.33
N GLY A 142 -21.00 -3.86 -3.99
CA GLY A 142 -21.08 -3.37 -2.62
C GLY A 142 -19.72 -3.24 -1.92
N THR A 143 -18.64 -3.74 -2.52
CA THR A 143 -17.28 -3.72 -1.95
C THR A 143 -16.65 -2.34 -2.09
N LYS A 144 -16.28 -1.69 -0.97
CA LYS A 144 -15.69 -0.33 -0.97
C LYS A 144 -16.56 0.72 -1.69
N ALA A 145 -17.87 0.50 -1.81
CA ALA A 145 -18.79 1.37 -2.54
C ALA A 145 -18.80 2.82 -2.03
N LYS A 146 -18.68 3.04 -0.71
CA LYS A 146 -18.61 4.39 -0.11
C LYS A 146 -17.43 5.20 -0.65
N PHE A 147 -16.27 4.57 -0.78
CA PHE A 147 -15.07 5.19 -1.38
C PHE A 147 -15.23 5.38 -2.88
N ALA A 148 -15.72 4.35 -3.60
CA ALA A 148 -15.76 4.37 -5.07
C ALA A 148 -16.78 5.37 -5.65
N ARG A 149 -17.89 5.66 -4.96
CA ARG A 149 -18.95 6.58 -5.43
C ARG A 149 -18.44 8.00 -5.78
N PRO A 150 -17.77 8.74 -4.88
CA PRO A 150 -17.24 10.07 -5.23
C PRO A 150 -16.16 10.00 -6.31
N GLN A 151 -15.37 8.92 -6.36
CA GLN A 151 -14.36 8.72 -7.39
C GLN A 151 -15.00 8.53 -8.77
N LEU A 152 -16.05 7.71 -8.88
CA LEU A 152 -16.75 7.49 -10.14
C LEU A 152 -17.35 8.78 -10.69
N VAL A 153 -18.01 9.57 -9.83
CA VAL A 153 -18.58 10.86 -10.24
C VAL A 153 -17.49 11.80 -10.74
N SER A 154 -16.35 11.85 -10.06
CA SER A 154 -15.20 12.65 -10.51
C SER A 154 -14.64 12.12 -11.84
N ALA A 155 -14.53 10.80 -12.02
CA ALA A 155 -14.04 10.18 -13.26
C ALA A 155 -14.94 10.49 -14.47
N LEU A 156 -16.26 10.45 -14.30
CA LEU A 156 -17.22 10.85 -15.33
C LEU A 156 -17.07 12.33 -15.73
N LYS A 157 -16.72 13.21 -14.78
CA LYS A 157 -16.42 14.63 -15.09
C LYS A 157 -15.14 14.79 -15.89
N ILE A 158 -14.11 13.98 -15.63
CA ILE A 158 -12.88 13.96 -16.42
C ILE A 158 -13.20 13.61 -17.87
N LEU A 159 -13.97 12.54 -18.10
CA LEU A 159 -14.43 12.15 -19.43
C LEU A 159 -15.29 13.24 -20.09
N GLN A 160 -16.19 13.88 -19.34
CA GLN A 160 -17.03 14.96 -19.87
C GLN A 160 -16.23 16.18 -20.31
N ARG A 161 -15.17 16.53 -19.56
CA ARG A 161 -14.29 17.64 -19.94
C ARG A 161 -13.45 17.32 -21.18
N GLY A 162 -13.22 16.04 -21.45
CA GLY A 162 -12.49 15.58 -22.63
C GLY A 162 -10.97 15.50 -22.44
N ASP A 163 -10.50 15.38 -21.19
CA ASP A 163 -9.07 15.21 -20.93
C ASP A 163 -8.52 13.91 -21.47
N ILE A 164 -9.35 12.87 -21.44
CA ILE A 164 -9.03 11.52 -21.88
C ILE A 164 -10.29 10.84 -22.43
N GLY A 165 -10.11 9.95 -23.40
CA GLY A 165 -11.20 9.10 -23.89
C GLY A 165 -11.49 7.94 -22.95
N PHE A 166 -12.71 7.40 -23.01
CA PHE A 166 -13.13 6.26 -22.17
C PHE A 166 -12.15 5.08 -22.25
N GLU A 167 -11.80 4.65 -23.46
CA GLU A 167 -10.90 3.50 -23.69
C GLU A 167 -9.48 3.69 -23.14
N ALA A 168 -9.03 4.95 -23.03
CA ALA A 168 -7.69 5.29 -22.57
C ALA A 168 -7.63 5.63 -21.07
N MET A 169 -8.78 5.72 -20.39
CA MET A 169 -8.86 6.05 -18.97
C MET A 169 -8.55 4.82 -18.09
N ASN A 170 -7.31 4.34 -18.19
CA ASN A 170 -6.86 3.13 -17.51
C ASN A 170 -6.15 3.44 -16.18
N GLY A 171 -6.11 2.43 -15.31
CA GLY A 171 -5.58 2.54 -13.97
C GLY A 171 -5.56 1.21 -13.24
N SER A 172 -5.33 1.28 -11.93
CA SER A 172 -5.45 0.13 -11.04
C SER A 172 -6.91 -0.27 -10.80
N TRP A 173 -7.11 -1.48 -10.28
CA TRP A 173 -8.43 -1.98 -9.86
C TRP A 173 -9.18 -1.05 -8.89
N ALA A 174 -8.45 -0.22 -8.12
CA ALA A 174 -9.03 0.72 -7.16
C ALA A 174 -9.35 2.10 -7.76
N GLY A 175 -9.06 2.30 -9.06
CA GLY A 175 -9.27 3.55 -9.77
C GLY A 175 -8.14 4.56 -9.62
N ALA A 176 -6.93 4.14 -9.22
CA ALA A 176 -5.74 4.99 -9.29
C ALA A 176 -5.26 5.07 -10.76
N MET A 177 -5.08 6.28 -11.30
CA MET A 177 -5.06 6.50 -12.75
C MET A 177 -3.68 6.86 -13.30
N GLY A 178 -3.37 6.34 -14.49
CA GLY A 178 -2.24 6.79 -15.32
C GLY A 178 -0.87 6.74 -14.64
N HIS A 179 0.04 7.61 -15.09
CA HIS A 179 1.41 7.65 -14.59
C HIS A 179 1.51 8.06 -13.11
N THR A 180 0.59 8.91 -12.65
CA THR A 180 0.63 9.50 -11.31
C THR A 180 -0.08 8.66 -10.26
N GLN A 181 -0.88 7.67 -10.68
CA GLN A 181 -1.78 6.88 -9.83
C GLN A 181 -2.71 7.76 -8.99
N PHE A 182 -3.08 8.95 -9.49
CA PHE A 182 -4.09 9.77 -8.83
C PHE A 182 -5.44 9.09 -8.87
N ILE A 183 -6.13 9.06 -7.74
CA ILE A 183 -7.57 8.80 -7.73
C ILE A 183 -8.32 9.98 -8.38
N PRO A 184 -9.51 9.78 -8.97
CA PRO A 184 -10.24 10.81 -9.70
C PRO A 184 -10.45 12.13 -8.95
N THR A 185 -10.71 12.13 -7.65
CA THR A 185 -10.89 13.38 -6.89
C THR A 185 -9.57 14.15 -6.72
N THR A 186 -8.45 13.43 -6.55
CA THR A 186 -7.10 14.02 -6.52
C THR A 186 -6.75 14.64 -7.87
N TYR A 187 -7.04 13.92 -8.96
CA TYR A 187 -6.88 14.46 -10.30
C TYR A 187 -7.66 15.76 -10.49
N THR A 188 -8.95 15.75 -10.13
CA THR A 188 -9.81 16.93 -10.32
C THR A 188 -9.24 18.16 -9.62
N ALA A 189 -8.76 17.97 -8.38
CA ALA A 189 -8.22 19.04 -7.56
C ALA A 189 -6.82 19.52 -7.97
N TYR A 190 -5.95 18.64 -8.48
CA TYR A 190 -4.51 18.93 -8.54
C TYR A 190 -3.80 18.62 -9.85
N ALA A 191 -4.44 17.92 -10.79
CA ALA A 191 -3.84 17.70 -12.10
C ALA A 191 -3.60 19.05 -12.81
N VAL A 192 -2.56 19.10 -13.63
CA VAL A 192 -2.06 20.29 -14.32
C VAL A 192 -1.98 20.00 -15.82
N ASP A 193 -2.45 20.96 -16.62
CA ASP A 193 -2.16 21.08 -18.05
C ASP A 193 -0.83 21.83 -18.16
N GLN A 194 0.24 21.13 -18.51
CA GLN A 194 1.59 21.64 -18.48
C GLN A 194 2.04 22.18 -19.84
N ASP A 195 1.54 21.64 -20.94
CA ASP A 195 1.89 22.08 -22.30
C ASP A 195 0.86 23.04 -22.92
N GLY A 196 -0.29 23.23 -22.29
CA GLY A 196 -1.31 24.22 -22.66
C GLY A 196 -2.26 23.74 -23.75
N ASP A 197 -2.37 22.43 -23.99
CA ASP A 197 -3.26 21.86 -25.02
C ASP A 197 -4.74 21.82 -24.61
N GLY A 198 -5.05 22.21 -23.36
CA GLY A 198 -6.39 22.24 -22.79
C GLY A 198 -6.79 20.96 -22.06
N LYS A 199 -5.90 19.96 -21.98
CA LYS A 199 -6.11 18.68 -21.28
C LYS A 199 -5.11 18.54 -20.14
N ARG A 200 -5.42 17.65 -19.21
CA ARG A 200 -4.53 17.30 -18.09
C ARG A 200 -4.20 15.82 -18.18
N ASP A 201 -3.60 15.40 -19.27
CA ASP A 201 -3.43 14.00 -19.64
C ASP A 201 -2.33 13.30 -18.84
N ILE A 202 -2.67 12.82 -17.65
CA ILE A 202 -1.75 12.03 -16.81
C ILE A 202 -1.50 10.59 -17.33
N TRP A 203 -2.03 10.22 -18.49
CA TRP A 203 -1.89 8.89 -19.10
C TRP A 203 -0.91 8.88 -20.27
N GLY A 204 -1.02 9.82 -21.20
CA GLY A 204 -0.20 9.91 -22.40
C GLY A 204 0.81 11.06 -22.40
N ASN A 205 0.61 12.05 -21.53
CA ASN A 205 1.43 13.27 -21.52
C ASN A 205 2.33 13.32 -20.28
N ILE A 206 3.62 13.04 -20.48
CA ILE A 206 4.62 13.05 -19.38
C ILE A 206 4.76 14.43 -18.73
N PRO A 207 4.85 15.55 -19.48
CA PRO A 207 4.76 16.89 -18.91
C PRO A 207 3.61 17.08 -17.91
N ASP A 208 2.39 16.70 -18.28
CA ASP A 208 1.21 16.82 -17.41
C ASP A 208 1.33 15.94 -16.17
N ALA A 209 1.76 14.69 -16.33
CA ALA A 209 1.95 13.77 -15.22
C ALA A 209 2.96 14.33 -14.19
N LEU A 210 4.15 14.76 -14.63
CA LEU A 210 5.18 15.27 -13.73
C LEU A 210 4.81 16.62 -13.10
N ALA A 211 4.16 17.51 -13.85
CA ALA A 211 3.65 18.77 -13.31
C ALA A 211 2.55 18.56 -12.27
N SER A 212 1.66 17.60 -12.52
CA SER A 212 0.61 17.19 -11.59
C SER A 212 1.19 16.63 -10.28
N THR A 213 2.21 15.78 -10.35
CA THR A 213 2.94 15.28 -9.17
C THR A 213 3.60 16.42 -8.39
N ALA A 214 4.27 17.37 -9.06
CA ALA A 214 4.89 18.52 -8.42
C ALA A 214 3.86 19.45 -7.75
N SER A 215 2.75 19.72 -8.44
CA SER A 215 1.60 20.49 -7.93
C SER A 215 1.03 19.86 -6.65
N TYR A 216 0.84 18.54 -6.66
CA TYR A 216 0.30 17.82 -5.51
C TYR A 216 1.24 17.84 -4.29
N LEU A 217 2.56 17.67 -4.51
CA LEU A 217 3.52 17.78 -3.41
C LEU A 217 3.60 19.19 -2.83
N LYS A 218 3.47 20.23 -3.67
CA LYS A 218 3.45 21.62 -3.24
C LYS A 218 2.29 21.89 -2.27
N VAL A 219 1.07 21.50 -2.63
CA VAL A 219 -0.10 21.65 -1.73
C VAL A 219 -0.03 20.71 -0.52
N SER A 220 0.70 19.60 -0.65
CA SER A 220 1.04 18.69 0.45
C SER A 220 2.16 19.21 1.38
N LYS A 221 2.40 20.53 1.36
CA LYS A 221 3.31 21.25 2.25
C LYS A 221 4.79 20.88 2.08
N TRP A 222 5.20 20.48 0.87
CA TRP A 222 6.61 20.29 0.55
C TRP A 222 7.40 21.59 0.80
N ARG A 223 8.57 21.46 1.42
CA ARG A 223 9.48 22.56 1.72
C ARG A 223 10.73 22.46 0.85
N ALA A 224 10.95 23.49 0.05
CA ALA A 224 12.13 23.57 -0.80
C ALA A 224 13.42 23.52 0.04
N SER A 225 14.48 22.91 -0.51
CA SER A 225 15.79 22.77 0.14
C SER A 225 15.84 21.95 1.45
N GLU A 226 14.71 21.40 1.90
CA GLU A 226 14.66 20.37 2.94
C GLU A 226 14.73 18.96 2.30
N THR A 227 15.49 18.05 2.91
CA THR A 227 15.44 16.62 2.54
C THR A 227 14.20 15.96 3.15
N TRP A 228 13.85 14.77 2.65
CA TRP A 228 12.84 13.92 3.28
C TRP A 228 13.31 13.39 4.65
N GLY A 229 14.60 13.06 4.79
CA GLY A 229 15.15 12.43 5.99
C GLY A 229 16.65 12.17 5.93
N TYR A 230 17.18 11.60 7.01
CA TYR A 230 18.57 11.15 7.11
C TYR A 230 18.61 9.76 7.73
N GLU A 231 19.39 8.85 7.17
CA GLU A 231 19.81 7.66 7.91
C GLU A 231 20.75 8.07 9.06
N VAL A 232 20.52 7.51 10.23
CA VAL A 232 21.23 7.86 11.46
C VAL A 232 21.74 6.62 12.20
N LYS A 233 22.85 6.80 12.91
CA LYS A 233 23.37 5.81 13.86
C LYS A 233 22.82 6.12 15.25
N LEU A 234 22.23 5.11 15.88
CA LEU A 234 21.81 5.16 17.27
C LEU A 234 23.03 4.95 18.20
N PRO A 235 23.12 5.64 19.35
CA PRO A 235 24.20 5.43 20.31
C PRO A 235 24.13 4.01 20.92
N LYS A 236 25.26 3.50 21.39
CA LYS A 236 25.27 2.21 22.11
C LYS A 236 24.36 2.29 23.34
N GLY A 237 23.56 1.24 23.56
CA GLY A 237 22.61 1.20 24.67
C GLY A 237 21.41 2.15 24.52
N PHE A 238 21.11 2.61 23.30
CA PHE A 238 19.93 3.43 23.03
C PHE A 238 18.66 2.75 23.54
N ASP A 239 17.90 3.46 24.36
CA ASP A 239 16.62 2.99 24.89
C ASP A 239 15.57 2.90 23.77
N PRO A 240 15.12 1.69 23.39
CA PRO A 240 14.15 1.52 22.31
C PRO A 240 12.81 2.20 22.59
N LYS A 241 12.48 2.52 23.85
CA LYS A 241 11.26 3.28 24.20
C LYS A 241 11.31 4.73 23.71
N ARG A 242 12.50 5.25 23.41
CA ARG A 242 12.69 6.59 22.81
C ARG A 242 12.46 6.59 21.30
N VAL A 243 12.29 5.42 20.67
CA VAL A 243 11.76 5.33 19.31
C VAL A 243 10.28 5.72 19.37
N SER A 244 10.00 6.99 19.11
CA SER A 244 8.65 7.51 19.06
C SER A 244 8.53 8.50 17.90
N GLU A 245 7.70 8.15 16.94
CA GLU A 245 7.47 9.01 15.77
C GLU A 245 6.63 10.25 16.11
N ASN A 246 5.87 10.20 17.21
CA ASN A 246 5.12 11.34 17.74
C ASN A 246 6.05 12.39 18.37
N THR A 247 7.31 12.04 18.59
CA THR A 247 8.31 12.93 19.17
C THR A 247 8.98 13.74 18.07
N LEU A 248 8.54 14.98 17.90
CA LEU A 248 9.12 15.93 16.94
C LEU A 248 10.11 16.86 17.65
N LYS A 249 11.40 16.77 17.30
CA LYS A 249 12.47 17.58 17.91
C LYS A 249 13.42 18.17 16.87
N PRO A 250 14.08 19.31 17.15
CA PRO A 250 15.19 19.80 16.34
C PRO A 250 16.29 18.74 16.17
N LEU A 251 16.94 18.68 15.01
CA LEU A 251 18.08 17.79 14.74
C LEU A 251 19.21 17.97 15.77
N GLY A 252 19.45 19.21 16.23
CA GLY A 252 20.44 19.48 17.28
C GLY A 252 20.12 18.82 18.62
N ASP A 253 18.85 18.62 18.95
CA ASP A 253 18.47 17.93 20.19
C ASP A 253 18.61 16.41 20.07
N TRP A 254 18.38 15.85 18.88
CA TRP A 254 18.71 14.46 18.58
C TRP A 254 20.22 14.22 18.65
N GLN A 255 21.02 15.16 18.13
CA GLN A 255 22.48 15.11 18.19
C GLN A 255 23.00 15.14 19.63
N LYS A 256 22.43 15.97 20.51
CA LYS A 256 22.81 16.04 21.94
C LYS A 256 22.64 14.72 22.69
N ILE A 257 21.70 13.87 22.25
CA ILE A 257 21.50 12.54 22.83
C ILE A 257 22.28 11.43 22.11
N GLY A 258 23.22 11.80 21.22
CA GLY A 258 24.14 10.87 20.56
C GLY A 258 23.64 10.27 19.25
N ILE A 259 22.50 10.72 18.71
CA ILE A 259 22.04 10.31 17.38
C ILE A 259 22.73 11.18 16.33
N VAL A 260 23.52 10.56 15.47
CA VAL A 260 24.31 11.23 14.43
C VAL A 260 23.98 10.65 13.05
N ARG A 261 24.22 11.41 11.97
CA ARG A 261 24.09 10.84 10.63
C ARG A 261 25.07 9.69 10.45
N VAL A 262 24.69 8.74 9.59
CA VAL A 262 25.64 7.73 9.11
C VAL A 262 26.84 8.39 8.42
N ALA A 263 27.96 7.66 8.35
CA ALA A 263 29.25 8.15 7.84
C ALA A 263 29.85 9.38 8.57
N GLY A 264 29.27 9.83 9.70
CA GLY A 264 29.81 10.94 10.49
C GLY A 264 29.51 12.33 9.95
N GLU A 265 28.62 12.44 8.96
CA GLU A 265 28.22 13.71 8.35
C GLU A 265 27.51 14.64 9.36
N PRO A 266 27.74 15.96 9.32
CA PRO A 266 26.98 16.90 10.15
C PRO A 266 25.55 17.06 9.61
N PHE A 267 24.58 17.34 10.49
CA PHE A 267 23.28 17.81 10.05
C PHE A 267 23.41 19.23 9.47
N PRO A 268 22.87 19.50 8.26
CA PRO A 268 23.09 20.80 7.60
C PRO A 268 22.38 21.96 8.31
N ARG A 269 21.24 21.69 8.97
CA ARG A 269 20.46 22.69 9.71
C ARG A 269 19.93 22.10 11.02
N LEU A 270 20.57 22.44 12.14
CA LEU A 270 20.22 21.88 13.45
C LEU A 270 18.83 22.26 13.96
N SER A 271 18.23 23.33 13.42
CA SER A 271 16.88 23.77 13.74
C SER A 271 15.77 22.97 13.05
N ASP A 272 16.08 22.21 12.00
CA ASP A 272 15.10 21.38 11.30
C ASP A 272 14.49 20.37 12.27
N LYS A 273 13.17 20.18 12.19
CA LYS A 273 12.47 19.25 13.08
C LYS A 273 12.31 17.88 12.43
N ALA A 274 12.69 16.84 13.15
CA ALA A 274 12.55 15.46 12.71
C ALA A 274 11.96 14.56 13.80
N SER A 275 11.36 13.46 13.36
CA SER A 275 10.97 12.33 14.22
C SER A 275 11.90 11.15 13.97
N LEU A 276 12.17 10.36 15.01
CA LEU A 276 12.91 9.10 14.86
C LEU A 276 11.99 8.00 14.34
N PHE A 277 12.33 7.45 13.19
CA PHE A 277 11.67 6.32 12.55
C PHE A 277 12.65 5.15 12.43
N ALA A 278 12.38 4.07 13.14
CA ALA A 278 13.21 2.87 13.12
C ALA A 278 12.28 1.64 12.96
N PRO A 279 11.90 1.30 11.72
CA PRO A 279 10.84 0.33 11.45
C PRO A 279 11.18 -1.09 11.92
N GLU A 280 12.46 -1.43 12.01
CA GLU A 280 12.97 -2.71 12.52
C GLU A 280 13.66 -2.55 13.90
N GLY A 281 13.28 -1.52 14.65
CA GLY A 281 13.89 -1.18 15.93
C GLY A 281 15.37 -0.85 15.80
N THR A 282 16.18 -1.30 16.75
CA THR A 282 17.63 -1.03 16.79
C THR A 282 18.46 -1.98 15.92
N ARG A 283 17.83 -2.99 15.29
CA ARG A 283 18.53 -4.01 14.49
C ARG A 283 18.67 -3.60 13.03
N GLY A 284 17.72 -2.84 12.50
CA GLY A 284 17.76 -2.31 11.14
C GLY A 284 18.20 -0.85 11.06
N PRO A 285 18.14 -0.25 9.86
CA PRO A 285 18.42 1.16 9.67
C PRO A 285 17.39 2.03 10.40
N ALA A 286 17.88 3.14 10.95
CA ALA A 286 17.09 4.14 11.64
C ALA A 286 17.20 5.48 10.90
N PHE A 287 16.11 6.26 10.94
CA PHE A 287 15.98 7.48 10.16
C PHE A 287 15.47 8.62 11.03
N LEU A 288 16.04 9.82 10.87
CA LEU A 288 15.38 11.05 11.28
C LEU A 288 14.57 11.58 10.08
N VAL A 289 13.24 11.49 10.16
CA VAL A 289 12.32 11.88 9.07
C VAL A 289 11.74 13.28 9.28
N LEU A 290 11.85 14.13 8.26
CA LEU A 290 11.54 15.56 8.28
C LEU A 290 10.12 15.85 7.75
N ASN A 291 9.79 17.14 7.59
CA ASN A 291 8.50 17.56 7.04
C ASN A 291 8.23 16.94 5.65
N ASN A 292 9.25 16.89 4.78
CA ASN A 292 9.07 16.38 3.42
C ASN A 292 8.74 14.89 3.36
N PHE A 293 9.15 14.08 4.34
CA PHE A 293 8.63 12.71 4.48
C PHE A 293 7.12 12.69 4.73
N ARG A 294 6.60 13.62 5.53
CA ARG A 294 5.16 13.78 5.77
C ARG A 294 4.42 14.30 4.55
N SER A 295 5.07 15.11 3.72
CA SER A 295 4.52 15.51 2.41
C SER A 295 4.37 14.32 1.47
N ILE A 296 5.36 13.42 1.42
CA ILE A 296 5.26 12.17 0.63
C ILE A 296 4.15 11.27 1.18
N LEU A 297 3.97 11.20 2.50
CA LEU A 297 2.89 10.45 3.13
C LEU A 297 1.47 10.94 2.74
N ARG A 298 1.34 12.16 2.20
CA ARG A 298 0.06 12.63 1.63
C ARG A 298 -0.27 11.96 0.30
N TYR A 299 0.76 11.55 -0.45
CA TYR A 299 0.61 10.81 -1.70
C TYR A 299 0.16 9.38 -1.42
N ASN A 300 0.82 8.71 -0.47
CA ASN A 300 0.43 7.41 0.05
C ASN A 300 0.82 7.31 1.53
N VAL A 301 -0.14 6.94 2.37
CA VAL A 301 -0.01 6.92 3.84
C VAL A 301 0.95 5.86 4.38
N ALA A 302 1.43 4.95 3.53
CA ALA A 302 2.40 3.93 3.93
C ALA A 302 3.80 4.52 4.13
N LYS A 303 4.38 4.31 5.33
CA LYS A 303 5.75 4.76 5.63
C LYS A 303 6.81 4.02 4.81
N SER A 304 6.57 2.76 4.48
CA SER A 304 7.43 1.99 3.58
C SER A 304 7.49 2.64 2.20
N TYR A 305 6.35 3.09 1.67
CA TYR A 305 6.28 3.87 0.44
C TYR A 305 7.07 5.18 0.56
N ALA A 306 6.84 5.97 1.60
CA ALA A 306 7.52 7.25 1.75
C ALA A 306 9.05 7.09 1.89
N LEU A 307 9.49 6.02 2.57
CA LEU A 307 10.89 5.65 2.66
C LEU A 307 11.44 5.20 1.29
N ALA A 308 10.69 4.42 0.51
CA ALA A 308 11.08 4.01 -0.84
C ALA A 308 11.24 5.20 -1.79
N VAL A 309 10.29 6.14 -1.79
CA VAL A 309 10.36 7.35 -2.62
C VAL A 309 11.57 8.19 -2.23
N GLY A 310 11.76 8.47 -0.94
CA GLY A 310 12.91 9.23 -0.46
C GLY A 310 14.23 8.55 -0.81
N HIS A 311 14.33 7.24 -0.57
CA HIS A 311 15.54 6.49 -0.87
C HIS A 311 15.80 6.38 -2.38
N LEU A 312 14.77 6.15 -3.20
CA LEU A 312 14.92 6.12 -4.66
C LEU A 312 15.40 7.48 -5.18
N ALA A 313 14.88 8.59 -4.67
CA ALA A 313 15.36 9.92 -5.02
C ALA A 313 16.84 10.10 -4.68
N ASP A 314 17.28 9.67 -3.48
CA ASP A 314 18.68 9.73 -3.08
C ASP A 314 19.58 8.85 -3.99
N ARG A 315 19.12 7.64 -4.34
CA ARG A 315 19.84 6.73 -5.23
C ARG A 315 19.96 7.27 -6.65
N ILE A 316 18.91 7.93 -7.18
CA ILE A 316 18.93 8.61 -8.48
C ILE A 316 19.92 9.77 -8.44
N LYS A 317 19.95 10.54 -7.34
CA LYS A 317 20.89 11.64 -7.09
C LYS A 317 22.35 11.18 -6.95
N GLY A 318 22.59 9.88 -6.79
CA GLY A 318 23.93 9.28 -6.76
C GLY A 318 24.40 8.84 -5.37
N TYR A 319 23.55 8.92 -4.35
CA TYR A 319 23.87 8.34 -3.04
C TYR A 319 23.83 6.80 -3.09
N GLY A 320 24.50 6.18 -2.11
CA GLY A 320 24.54 4.73 -1.93
C GLY A 320 23.25 4.14 -1.34
N ARG A 321 23.27 2.82 -1.12
CA ARG A 321 22.27 2.10 -0.31
C ARG A 321 22.35 2.56 1.16
N PHE A 322 21.34 2.18 1.96
CA PHE A 322 21.42 2.36 3.41
C PHE A 322 22.67 1.66 3.97
N VAL A 323 23.34 2.34 4.90
CA VAL A 323 24.59 1.88 5.51
C VAL A 323 24.35 0.69 6.41
N GLN A 324 23.30 0.76 7.24
CA GLN A 324 22.87 -0.39 8.03
C GLN A 324 21.96 -1.28 7.21
N ALA A 325 22.35 -2.55 7.07
CA ALA A 325 21.54 -3.55 6.41
C ALA A 325 20.21 -3.77 7.14
N TRP A 326 19.18 -4.12 6.36
CA TRP A 326 17.96 -4.67 6.91
C TRP A 326 18.26 -6.02 7.59
N PRO A 327 17.63 -6.33 8.74
CA PRO A 327 17.72 -7.66 9.32
C PRO A 327 17.24 -8.70 8.31
N THR A 328 18.01 -9.77 8.12
CA THR A 328 17.77 -10.81 7.11
C THR A 328 17.18 -12.10 7.69
N ASP A 329 17.00 -12.14 9.00
CA ASP A 329 16.84 -13.35 9.79
C ASP A 329 15.44 -13.44 10.44
N GLU A 330 14.77 -14.55 10.08
CA GLU A 330 13.57 -15.16 10.67
C GLU A 330 12.20 -14.46 10.47
N THR A 331 11.63 -14.73 9.28
CA THR A 331 10.19 -14.85 8.97
C THR A 331 9.25 -13.90 9.71
N HIS A 332 8.84 -12.85 9.00
CA HIS A 332 7.72 -12.02 9.38
C HIS A 332 6.48 -12.88 9.61
N LEU A 333 5.83 -12.64 10.74
CA LEU A 333 4.62 -13.36 11.12
C LEU A 333 3.49 -13.07 10.11
N SER A 334 2.79 -14.10 9.64
CA SER A 334 1.51 -13.99 8.92
C SER A 334 0.46 -13.23 9.76
N LEU A 335 -0.66 -12.78 9.18
CA LEU A 335 -1.74 -12.20 10.02
C LEU A 335 -2.14 -13.16 11.13
N GLU A 336 -2.42 -14.42 10.79
CA GLU A 336 -2.75 -15.47 11.75
C GLU A 336 -1.71 -15.56 12.87
N GLN A 337 -0.42 -15.56 12.52
CA GLN A 337 0.67 -15.62 13.50
C GLN A 337 0.79 -14.34 14.34
N ARG A 338 0.50 -13.16 13.78
CA ARG A 338 0.49 -11.88 14.52
C ARG A 338 -0.69 -11.81 15.49
N THR A 339 -1.86 -12.21 15.02
CA THR A 339 -3.09 -12.36 15.82
C THR A 339 -2.87 -13.39 16.93
N GLU A 340 -2.25 -14.52 16.63
CA GLU A 340 -1.91 -15.55 17.62
C GLU A 340 -0.89 -15.03 18.63
N LEU A 341 0.16 -14.34 18.19
CA LEU A 341 1.13 -13.71 19.08
C LEU A 341 0.44 -12.73 20.03
N GLN A 342 -0.43 -11.84 19.53
CA GLN A 342 -1.20 -10.92 20.38
C GLN A 342 -2.10 -11.69 21.36
N ARG A 343 -2.82 -12.72 20.90
CA ARG A 343 -3.66 -13.57 21.76
C ARG A 343 -2.84 -14.21 22.89
N LEU A 344 -1.65 -14.73 22.58
CA LEU A 344 -0.76 -15.33 23.58
C LEU A 344 -0.21 -14.29 24.56
N LEU A 345 0.16 -13.09 24.08
CA LEU A 345 0.57 -11.98 24.94
C LEU A 345 -0.57 -11.51 25.86
N ILE A 346 -1.81 -11.45 25.37
CA ILE A 346 -3.01 -11.15 26.16
C ILE A 346 -3.25 -12.25 27.21
N ALA A 347 -3.13 -13.52 26.83
CA ALA A 347 -3.29 -14.66 27.74
C ALA A 347 -2.26 -14.65 28.88
N GLN A 348 -1.04 -14.13 28.63
CA GLN A 348 -0.02 -13.93 29.65
C GLN A 348 -0.16 -12.61 30.43
N GLY A 349 -1.20 -11.81 30.17
CA GLY A 349 -1.44 -10.53 30.82
C GLY A 349 -0.45 -9.42 30.42
N LEU A 350 0.26 -9.57 29.30
CA LEU A 350 1.26 -8.61 28.81
C LEU A 350 0.67 -7.54 27.88
N MET A 351 -0.56 -7.73 27.42
CA MET A 351 -1.28 -6.83 26.51
C MET A 351 -2.79 -6.85 26.83
N THR A 352 -3.50 -5.77 26.51
CA THR A 352 -4.97 -5.69 26.54
C THR A 352 -5.50 -5.24 25.18
N GLY A 353 -6.78 -5.52 24.89
CA GLY A 353 -7.43 -5.22 23.61
C GLY A 353 -7.67 -6.47 22.76
N GLU A 354 -8.22 -6.28 21.57
CA GLU A 354 -8.50 -7.36 20.62
C GLU A 354 -7.25 -7.76 19.81
N PRO A 355 -7.00 -9.05 19.57
CA PRO A 355 -5.92 -9.48 18.69
C PRO A 355 -6.31 -9.24 17.21
N ASP A 356 -5.98 -8.06 16.70
CA ASP A 356 -6.30 -7.59 15.34
C ASP A 356 -5.20 -7.89 14.30
N GLY A 357 -4.08 -8.45 14.74
CA GLY A 357 -2.88 -8.73 13.95
C GLY A 357 -2.14 -7.47 13.47
N VAL A 358 -2.51 -6.29 13.95
CA VAL A 358 -1.83 -5.01 13.70
C VAL A 358 -0.73 -4.81 14.74
N ILE A 359 0.53 -4.78 14.30
CA ILE A 359 1.66 -4.54 15.20
C ILE A 359 1.78 -3.05 15.50
N GLY A 360 1.01 -2.60 16.48
CA GLY A 360 1.04 -1.23 17.00
C GLY A 360 1.97 -1.05 18.20
N PRO A 361 2.07 0.18 18.74
CA PRO A 361 2.90 0.48 19.92
C PRO A 361 2.60 -0.41 21.13
N ALA A 362 1.34 -0.80 21.34
CA ALA A 362 0.92 -1.70 22.42
C ALA A 362 1.53 -3.10 22.25
N THR A 363 1.45 -3.69 21.05
CA THR A 363 2.04 -4.99 20.74
C THR A 363 3.57 -4.95 20.90
N LEU A 364 4.22 -3.89 20.41
CA LEU A 364 5.67 -3.72 20.56
C LEU A 364 6.09 -3.65 22.05
N GLU A 365 5.36 -2.92 22.90
CA GLU A 365 5.69 -2.85 24.33
C GLU A 365 5.40 -4.16 25.07
N ALA A 366 4.35 -4.90 24.69
CA ALA A 366 4.06 -6.22 25.22
C ALA A 366 5.20 -7.21 24.90
N VAL A 367 5.70 -7.20 23.66
CA VAL A 367 6.87 -8.00 23.25
C VAL A 367 8.12 -7.59 24.03
N ARG A 368 8.38 -6.28 24.22
CA ARG A 368 9.51 -5.85 25.06
C ARG A 368 9.38 -6.34 26.50
N THR A 369 8.17 -6.34 27.05
CA THR A 369 7.91 -6.83 28.41
C THR A 369 8.19 -8.33 28.50
N TYR A 370 7.73 -9.09 27.51
CA TYR A 370 8.07 -10.50 27.38
C TYR A 370 9.58 -10.73 27.30
N GLN A 371 10.28 -10.02 26.41
CA GLN A 371 11.74 -10.14 26.24
C GLN A 371 12.50 -9.84 27.54
N ARG A 372 12.10 -8.80 28.28
CA ARG A 372 12.67 -8.48 29.61
C ARG A 372 12.49 -9.65 30.58
N ALA A 373 11.27 -10.19 30.68
CA ALA A 373 10.97 -11.30 31.58
C ALA A 373 11.77 -12.57 31.24
N LYS A 374 12.19 -12.72 29.98
CA LYS A 374 12.93 -13.89 29.48
C LYS A 374 14.43 -13.64 29.28
N THR A 375 14.95 -12.50 29.72
CA THR A 375 16.37 -12.09 29.54
C THR A 375 16.82 -12.16 28.07
N LEU A 376 15.92 -11.82 27.15
CA LEU A 376 16.20 -11.71 25.72
C LEU A 376 16.60 -10.27 25.35
N PRO A 377 17.25 -10.04 24.19
CA PRO A 377 17.40 -8.69 23.65
C PRO A 377 16.05 -7.96 23.58
N VAL A 378 15.96 -6.79 24.21
CA VAL A 378 14.71 -6.05 24.39
C VAL A 378 14.50 -5.07 23.24
N ASP A 379 14.26 -5.56 22.04
CA ASP A 379 14.04 -4.74 20.84
C ASP A 379 12.54 -4.47 20.55
N GLY A 380 11.65 -5.30 21.08
CA GLY A 380 10.20 -5.25 20.85
C GLY A 380 9.75 -5.88 19.55
N PHE A 381 10.62 -6.62 18.85
CA PHE A 381 10.32 -7.20 17.55
C PHE A 381 9.52 -8.52 17.68
N PRO A 382 8.30 -8.61 17.11
CA PRO A 382 7.49 -9.82 17.15
C PRO A 382 7.96 -10.84 16.10
N SER A 383 9.01 -11.61 16.41
CA SER A 383 9.51 -12.66 15.50
C SER A 383 8.78 -13.99 15.63
N LEU A 384 8.98 -14.87 14.64
CA LEU A 384 8.59 -16.28 14.74
C LEU A 384 9.27 -16.98 15.93
N THR A 385 10.48 -16.60 16.29
CA THR A 385 11.17 -17.07 17.50
C THR A 385 10.38 -16.72 18.76
N ILE A 386 9.88 -15.48 18.88
CA ILE A 386 9.05 -15.04 20.01
C ILE A 386 7.73 -15.82 20.03
N LEU A 387 7.06 -15.95 18.88
CA LEU A 387 5.82 -16.72 18.78
C LEU A 387 6.01 -18.19 19.19
N LYS A 388 7.08 -18.85 18.72
CA LYS A 388 7.39 -20.23 19.11
C LYS A 388 7.61 -20.38 20.62
N ARG A 389 8.28 -19.41 21.26
CA ARG A 389 8.48 -19.42 22.72
C ARG A 389 7.16 -19.21 23.47
N LEU A 390 6.34 -18.25 23.04
CA LEU A 390 5.00 -18.02 23.61
C LEU A 390 4.11 -19.27 23.51
N ARG A 391 4.13 -19.98 22.37
CA ARG A 391 3.41 -21.25 22.18
C ARG A 391 3.86 -22.32 23.17
N ALA A 392 5.18 -22.44 23.41
CA ALA A 392 5.72 -23.41 24.35
C ALA A 392 5.34 -23.10 25.81
N GLU A 393 5.09 -21.83 26.14
CA GLU A 393 4.80 -21.35 27.50
C GLU A 393 3.30 -21.23 27.79
N THR A 394 2.45 -21.32 26.77
CA THR A 394 1.00 -21.28 26.91
C THR A 394 0.41 -22.44 26.08
N PRO A 395 0.44 -23.66 26.63
CA PRO A 395 -0.06 -24.84 25.93
C PRO A 395 -1.53 -24.64 25.54
N PRO A 396 -2.00 -25.22 24.42
CA PRO A 396 -3.42 -25.23 24.11
C PRO A 396 -4.20 -25.88 25.26
N PRO A 397 -5.47 -25.50 25.49
CA PRO A 397 -6.31 -26.19 26.44
C PRO A 397 -6.33 -27.69 26.10
N ALA A 398 -6.20 -28.55 27.12
CA ALA A 398 -6.18 -29.99 26.92
C ALA A 398 -7.40 -30.42 26.10
N PRO A 399 -7.26 -31.36 25.15
CA PRO A 399 -8.41 -31.89 24.44
C PRO A 399 -9.40 -32.47 25.46
N PRO A 400 -10.72 -32.34 25.23
CA PRO A 400 -11.72 -32.96 26.10
C PRO A 400 -11.45 -34.47 26.16
N ALA A 401 -11.48 -35.03 27.38
CA ALA A 401 -11.20 -36.44 27.62
C ALA A 401 -12.07 -37.33 26.72
N GLU A 402 -11.44 -38.13 25.87
CA GLU A 402 -12.12 -39.14 25.06
C GLU A 402 -12.74 -40.20 25.98
N ASN A 403 -14.07 -40.28 25.94
CA ASN A 403 -14.80 -41.36 26.58
C ASN A 403 -14.56 -42.65 25.80
N GLN A 404 -13.90 -43.62 26.43
CA GLN A 404 -13.71 -44.95 25.88
C GLN A 404 -15.04 -45.70 25.81
N THR A 405 -15.56 -45.96 24.62
CA THR A 405 -16.45 -47.09 24.35
C THR A 405 -16.32 -47.59 22.91
N GLY A 406 -15.86 -48.83 22.76
CA GLY A 406 -16.46 -49.82 21.85
C GLY A 406 -16.06 -49.81 20.37
N SER A 407 -15.11 -50.70 20.05
CA SER A 407 -14.88 -51.39 18.76
C SER A 407 -16.14 -51.64 17.92
N VAL A 408 -16.08 -51.44 16.59
CA VAL A 408 -16.14 -52.49 15.53
C VAL A 408 -15.72 -51.90 14.17
N GLY A 409 -14.83 -52.59 13.45
CA GLY A 409 -14.94 -52.76 11.99
C GLY A 409 -13.90 -52.06 11.10
N GLU A 410 -12.92 -52.83 10.63
CA GLU A 410 -11.83 -52.45 9.73
C GLU A 410 -12.09 -52.92 8.28
N ALA A 411 -11.79 -52.08 7.26
CA ALA A 411 -11.44 -52.48 5.87
C ALA A 411 -10.96 -51.26 5.03
N PRO A 412 -10.16 -51.44 3.95
CA PRO A 412 -8.88 -50.74 3.72
C PRO A 412 -8.85 -49.75 2.50
N PRO A 413 -7.71 -49.10 2.16
CA PRO A 413 -7.67 -47.77 1.54
C PRO A 413 -7.56 -47.75 0.01
N ALA A 414 -7.87 -46.60 -0.60
CA ALA A 414 -7.56 -46.28 -2.00
C ALA A 414 -6.82 -44.93 -2.11
N ASP A 415 -5.51 -45.08 -2.25
CA ASP A 415 -4.52 -44.39 -3.10
C ASP A 415 -4.82 -43.06 -3.83
N GLY A 416 -3.79 -42.19 -3.80
CA GLY A 416 -3.24 -41.50 -4.98
C GLY A 416 -3.93 -40.25 -5.53
N GLY A 417 -3.29 -39.08 -5.40
CA GLY A 417 -3.73 -37.87 -6.12
C GLY A 417 -2.89 -36.62 -5.86
N GLU A 418 -1.67 -36.62 -6.37
CA GLU A 418 -0.72 -35.51 -6.45
C GLU A 418 -1.27 -34.32 -7.26
N ALA A 419 -1.07 -33.09 -6.79
CA ALA A 419 -1.42 -31.86 -7.51
C ALA A 419 -0.14 -31.03 -7.78
N PRO A 420 0.11 -30.57 -9.03
CA PRO A 420 1.27 -29.74 -9.36
C PRO A 420 1.01 -28.23 -9.14
N PRO A 421 2.06 -27.40 -9.06
CA PRO A 421 1.96 -26.00 -8.65
C PRO A 421 1.62 -25.08 -9.84
N ALA A 422 0.86 -24.01 -9.57
CA ALA A 422 0.63 -22.93 -10.54
C ALA A 422 1.11 -21.59 -9.97
N ASN A 423 1.82 -20.86 -10.84
CA ASN A 423 2.62 -19.66 -10.61
C ASN A 423 1.81 -18.46 -10.11
N ALA A 424 2.44 -17.62 -9.30
CA ALA A 424 1.93 -16.31 -8.87
C ALA A 424 2.91 -15.21 -9.29
N ASP A 425 2.53 -14.42 -10.31
CA ASP A 425 3.22 -13.20 -10.71
C ASP A 425 2.36 -11.97 -10.37
N GLY A 426 2.82 -11.22 -9.37
CA GLY A 426 3.02 -9.77 -9.44
C GLY A 426 1.92 -8.81 -9.91
N GLU A 427 0.83 -8.65 -9.17
CA GLU A 427 0.06 -7.39 -9.16
C GLU A 427 0.31 -6.60 -7.85
N GLN A 428 0.90 -5.42 -7.97
CA GLN A 428 1.16 -4.52 -6.84
C GLN A 428 -0.11 -3.76 -6.45
N LYS A 429 -0.45 -3.90 -5.17
CA LYS A 429 -1.64 -3.35 -4.52
C LYS A 429 -1.58 -1.83 -4.41
N ALA A 430 -2.53 -1.14 -5.02
CA ALA A 430 -2.90 0.22 -4.65
C ALA A 430 -3.54 0.19 -3.26
N ASN A 431 -2.82 0.70 -2.27
CA ASN A 431 -3.34 0.84 -0.91
C ASN A 431 -4.29 2.05 -0.88
N ALA A 432 -5.56 1.82 -1.22
CA ALA A 432 -6.61 2.82 -1.03
C ALA A 432 -6.73 3.06 0.48
N GLY A 433 -6.13 4.17 0.93
CA GLY A 433 -6.19 4.62 2.32
C GLY A 433 -7.62 4.62 2.81
N GLN A 434 -7.85 3.89 3.90
CA GLN A 434 -9.10 3.95 4.64
C GLN A 434 -9.22 5.34 5.27
N GLU A 435 -10.30 6.05 4.93
CA GLU A 435 -10.89 7.07 5.81
C GLU A 435 -11.68 6.40 6.94
#